data_AF-A0A1Z2KWE4-F1
#
_entry.id   AF-A0A1Z2KWE4-F1
#
_cell.length_a   1.000
_cell.length_b   1.000
_cell.length_c   1.000
_cell.angle_alpha   90.00
_cell.angle_beta   90.00
_cell.angle_gamma   90.00
#
_symmetry.space_group_name_H-M   'P 1'
#
loop_
_entity.id
_entity.type
_entity.pdbx_description
1 polymer ?
#
loop_
_entity_poly.entity_id
_entity_poly.type
_entity_poly.pdbx_seq_one_letter_code
_entity_poly.pdbx_strand_id
1 'polypeptide(L)'
;MGDPQADWTAFGEIGQLLEEQIAPPEISAALFKAAAKIPGVTLVDKTVDATGRAGVAIAHTGPVSRQEWIFDKGTYEYLGQRDVLVKPYRGLEPGAVTSETVVLKRAVVDAKKELPDGTTL
;
A
#
# COMPACT_ATOMS: atom_id res chain seq x y z
N MET A 1 -3.65 -22.55 -12.53
CA MET A 1 -2.65 -21.69 -11.85
C MET A 1 -2.44 -20.48 -12.74
N GLY A 2 -2.42 -19.26 -12.18
CA GLY A 2 -2.21 -18.03 -12.95
C GLY A 2 -0.78 -17.90 -13.47
N ASP A 3 -0.55 -16.93 -14.37
CA ASP A 3 0.79 -16.53 -14.78
C ASP A 3 1.39 -15.63 -13.69
N PRO A 4 2.50 -16.03 -13.03
CA PRO A 4 3.10 -15.25 -11.95
C PRO A 4 3.48 -13.82 -12.35
N GLN A 5 3.83 -13.58 -13.62
CA GLN A 5 4.15 -12.24 -14.08
C GLN A 5 2.88 -11.39 -14.22
N ALA A 6 1.80 -11.97 -14.74
CA ALA A 6 0.50 -11.31 -14.81
C ALA A 6 -0.07 -11.03 -13.42
N ASP A 7 0.07 -11.96 -12.47
CA ASP A 7 -0.37 -11.79 -11.09
C ASP A 7 0.38 -10.63 -10.39
N TRP A 8 1.72 -10.56 -10.59
CA TRP A 8 2.54 -9.44 -10.11
C TRP A 8 2.13 -8.10 -10.73
N THR A 9 1.91 -8.07 -12.05
CA THR A 9 1.46 -6.86 -12.74
C THR A 9 0.08 -6.43 -12.25
N ALA A 10 -0.86 -7.35 -12.10
CA ALA A 10 -2.20 -7.06 -11.58
C ALA A 10 -2.16 -6.48 -10.15
N PHE A 11 -1.25 -6.99 -9.30
CA PHE A 11 -0.99 -6.39 -8.00
C PHE A 11 -0.51 -4.95 -8.18
N GLY A 12 0.56 -4.70 -8.94
CA GLY A 12 1.06 -3.35 -9.19
C GLY A 12 0.00 -2.34 -9.64
N GLU A 13 -0.87 -2.72 -10.59
CA GLU A 13 -1.94 -1.86 -11.11
C GLU A 13 -2.98 -1.49 -10.04
N ILE A 14 -3.38 -2.42 -9.17
CA ILE A 14 -4.28 -2.11 -8.05
C ILE A 14 -3.62 -1.14 -7.07
N GLY A 15 -2.31 -1.28 -6.85
CA GLY A 15 -1.52 -0.36 -6.03
C GLY A 15 -1.55 1.07 -6.55
N GLN A 16 -1.37 1.24 -7.87
CA GLN A 16 -1.47 2.55 -8.52
C GLN A 16 -2.85 3.20 -8.29
N LEU A 17 -3.94 2.43 -8.37
CA LEU A 17 -5.29 2.95 -8.08
C LEU A 17 -5.45 3.42 -6.62
N LEU A 18 -4.80 2.76 -5.66
CA LEU A 18 -4.80 3.15 -4.24
C LEU A 18 -3.96 4.41 -3.98
N GLU A 19 -2.90 4.60 -4.75
CA GLU A 19 -2.02 5.75 -4.65
C GLU A 19 -2.62 7.02 -5.25
N GLU A 20 -3.12 6.93 -6.48
CA GLU A 20 -3.53 8.09 -7.28
C GLU A 20 -4.89 8.66 -6.85
N GLN A 21 -5.77 7.82 -6.32
CA GLN A 21 -7.14 8.23 -6.00
C GLN A 21 -7.31 8.53 -4.51
N ILE A 22 -8.05 9.60 -4.21
CA ILE A 22 -8.76 9.70 -2.91
C ILE A 22 -9.89 8.67 -2.97
N ALA A 23 -9.53 7.40 -2.82
CA ALA A 23 -10.49 6.30 -2.73
C ALA A 23 -11.22 6.41 -1.39
N PRO A 24 -12.56 6.53 -1.38
CA PRO A 24 -13.32 6.37 -0.15
C PRO A 24 -13.00 5.01 0.50
N PRO A 25 -13.11 4.87 1.82
CA PRO A 25 -12.78 3.62 2.53
C PRO A 25 -13.45 2.38 1.93
N GLU A 26 -14.67 2.50 1.42
CA GLU A 26 -15.39 1.41 0.74
C GLU A 26 -14.69 0.91 -0.54
N ILE A 27 -14.13 1.84 -1.32
CA ILE A 27 -13.38 1.52 -2.54
C ILE A 27 -12.02 0.91 -2.18
N SER A 28 -11.31 1.48 -1.18
CA SER A 28 -10.07 0.90 -0.67
C SER A 28 -10.28 -0.52 -0.14
N ALA A 29 -11.38 -0.76 0.59
CA ALA A 29 -11.76 -2.10 1.06
C ALA A 29 -12.05 -3.06 -0.09
N ALA A 30 -12.69 -2.58 -1.17
CA ALA A 30 -12.96 -3.39 -2.36
C ALA A 30 -11.66 -3.77 -3.09
N LEU A 31 -10.74 -2.82 -3.26
CA LEU A 31 -9.41 -3.04 -3.85
C LEU A 31 -8.57 -3.99 -3.01
N PHE A 32 -8.58 -3.83 -1.68
CA PHE A 32 -7.96 -4.77 -0.74
C PHE A 32 -8.48 -6.21 -0.95
N LYS A 33 -9.81 -6.38 -0.96
CA LYS A 33 -10.44 -7.70 -1.15
C LYS A 33 -10.17 -8.28 -2.53
N ALA A 34 -10.05 -7.44 -3.56
CA ALA A 34 -9.72 -7.87 -4.92
C ALA A 34 -8.25 -8.35 -4.99
N ALA A 35 -7.33 -7.55 -4.48
CA ALA A 35 -5.91 -7.90 -4.44
C ALA A 35 -5.63 -9.15 -3.58
N ALA A 36 -6.36 -9.34 -2.48
CA ALA A 36 -6.26 -10.55 -1.66
C ALA A 36 -6.64 -11.86 -2.40
N LYS A 37 -7.29 -11.77 -3.57
CA LYS A 37 -7.62 -12.93 -4.42
C LYS A 37 -6.54 -13.23 -5.45
N ILE A 38 -5.55 -12.35 -5.64
CA ILE A 38 -4.46 -12.57 -6.58
C ILE A 38 -3.57 -13.70 -6.02
N PRO A 39 -3.28 -14.76 -6.81
CA PRO A 39 -2.36 -15.80 -6.40
C PRO A 39 -1.01 -15.24 -5.95
N GLY A 40 -0.49 -15.71 -4.81
CA GLY A 40 0.77 -15.23 -4.25
C GLY A 40 0.66 -14.02 -3.32
N VAL A 41 -0.52 -13.40 -3.23
CA VAL A 41 -0.78 -12.38 -2.20
C VAL A 41 -0.97 -13.03 -0.84
N THR A 42 -0.36 -12.43 0.17
CA THR A 42 -0.42 -12.87 1.57
C THR A 42 -0.95 -11.74 2.45
N LEU A 43 -1.65 -12.11 3.52
CA LEU A 43 -2.12 -11.19 4.54
C LEU A 43 -1.09 -11.08 5.66
N VAL A 44 -0.74 -9.86 6.03
CA VAL A 44 0.06 -9.52 7.21
C VAL A 44 -0.89 -8.88 8.22
N ASP A 45 -1.29 -9.67 9.21
CA ASP A 45 -2.37 -9.35 10.17
C ASP A 45 -2.02 -8.23 11.16
N LYS A 46 -0.72 -7.97 11.34
CA LYS A 46 -0.15 -6.94 12.19
C LYS A 46 1.00 -6.27 11.48
N THR A 47 0.78 -5.02 11.09
CA THR A 47 1.82 -4.13 10.60
C THR A 47 1.69 -2.77 11.26
N VAL A 48 2.76 -1.99 11.18
CA VAL A 48 2.79 -0.58 11.53
C VAL A 48 3.34 0.18 10.34
N ASP A 49 2.70 1.28 9.99
CA ASP A 49 3.27 2.20 9.00
C ASP A 49 4.47 2.97 9.58
N ALA A 50 5.18 3.72 8.73
CA ALA A 50 6.35 4.49 9.16
C ALA A 50 6.05 5.55 10.24
N THR A 51 4.78 5.91 10.46
CA THR A 51 4.34 6.86 11.49
C THR A 51 3.87 6.17 12.78
N GLY A 52 3.93 4.84 12.84
CA GLY A 52 3.55 4.04 14.01
C GLY A 52 2.06 3.73 14.09
N ARG A 53 1.27 4.01 13.05
CA ARG A 53 -0.16 3.66 13.01
C ARG A 53 -0.29 2.16 12.77
N ALA A 54 -1.04 1.49 13.65
CA ALA A 54 -1.32 0.06 13.52
C ALA A 54 -2.23 -0.19 12.31
N GLY A 55 -1.87 -1.17 11.50
CA GLY A 55 -2.60 -1.52 10.29
C GLY A 55 -2.60 -3.02 10.01
N VAL A 56 -3.26 -3.34 8.91
CA VAL A 56 -3.21 -4.64 8.23
C VAL A 56 -2.56 -4.42 6.87
N ALA A 57 -1.78 -5.38 6.39
CA ALA A 57 -1.19 -5.29 5.06
C ALA A 57 -1.50 -6.49 4.19
N ILE A 58 -1.54 -6.27 2.89
CA ILE A 58 -1.41 -7.33 1.89
C ILE A 58 -0.06 -7.19 1.20
N ALA A 59 0.56 -8.33 0.92
CA ALA A 59 1.90 -8.37 0.38
C ALA A 59 1.99 -9.36 -0.78
N HIS A 60 2.64 -8.94 -1.86
CA HIS A 60 3.03 -9.82 -2.96
C HIS A 60 4.56 -9.86 -3.04
N THR A 61 5.12 -11.07 -3.11
CA THR A 61 6.58 -11.24 -3.28
C THR A 61 6.91 -11.38 -4.75
N GLY A 62 7.66 -10.42 -5.28
CA GLY A 62 8.23 -10.47 -6.62
C GLY A 62 9.63 -11.09 -6.62
N PRO A 63 10.37 -11.00 -7.75
CA PRO A 63 11.67 -11.65 -7.87
C PRO A 63 12.78 -11.06 -6.99
N VAL A 64 12.67 -9.81 -6.55
CA VAL A 64 13.73 -9.08 -5.81
C VAL A 64 13.22 -8.47 -4.51
N SER A 65 11.99 -8.00 -4.50
CA SER A 65 11.35 -7.37 -3.35
C SER A 65 9.97 -7.96 -3.09
N ARG A 66 9.49 -7.76 -1.88
CA ARG A 66 8.10 -7.90 -1.47
C ARG A 66 7.51 -6.50 -1.38
N GLN A 67 6.46 -6.26 -2.14
CA GLN A 67 5.67 -5.04 -2.04
C GLN A 67 4.57 -5.26 -1.01
N GLU A 68 4.41 -4.30 -0.10
CA GLU A 68 3.41 -4.33 0.97
C GLU A 68 2.55 -3.08 0.89
N TRP A 69 1.23 -3.25 0.91
CA TRP A 69 0.28 -2.14 1.05
C TRP A 69 -0.38 -2.20 2.40
N ILE A 70 -0.41 -1.07 3.08
CA ILE A 70 -0.79 -0.93 4.48
C ILE A 70 -2.13 -0.21 4.55
N PHE A 71 -3.05 -0.75 5.34
CA PHE A 71 -4.41 -0.26 5.51
C PHE A 71 -4.74 -0.12 6.99
N ASP A 72 -5.62 0.83 7.32
CA ASP A 72 -6.24 0.90 8.63
C ASP A 72 -7.08 -0.37 8.87
N LYS A 73 -6.92 -0.97 10.05
CA LYS A 73 -7.56 -2.25 10.37
C LYS A 73 -9.08 -2.14 10.56
N GLY A 74 -9.58 -0.98 10.97
CA GLY A 74 -10.99 -0.73 11.22
C GLY A 74 -11.73 -0.25 9.98
N THR A 75 -11.13 0.65 9.21
CA THR A 75 -11.78 1.32 8.08
C THR A 75 -11.34 0.79 6.71
N TYR A 76 -10.23 0.05 6.64
CA TYR A 76 -9.55 -0.30 5.38
C TYR A 76 -9.14 0.91 4.54
N GLU A 77 -8.97 2.08 5.16
CA GLU A 77 -8.35 3.23 4.52
C GLU A 77 -6.89 2.91 4.17
N TYR A 78 -6.46 3.28 2.97
CA TYR A 78 -5.07 3.09 2.54
C TYR A 78 -4.13 4.06 3.27
N LEU A 79 -3.19 3.51 4.04
CA LEU A 79 -2.22 4.27 4.84
C LEU A 79 -0.88 4.47 4.13
N GLY A 80 -0.58 3.66 3.12
CA GLY A 80 0.69 3.72 2.41
C GLY A 80 1.17 2.37 1.92
N GLN A 81 2.42 2.33 1.47
CA GLN A 81 3.08 1.12 1.01
C GLN A 81 4.56 1.14 1.29
N ARG A 82 5.19 -0.03 1.18
CA ARG A 82 6.65 -0.15 1.15
C ARG A 82 7.13 -1.32 0.30
N ASP A 83 8.35 -1.19 -0.19
CA ASP A 83 9.10 -2.28 -0.81
C ASP A 83 10.18 -2.78 0.13
N VAL A 84 10.19 -4.08 0.37
CA VAL A 84 11.15 -4.75 1.25
C VAL A 84 11.96 -5.76 0.43
N LEU A 85 13.28 -5.69 0.48
CA LEU A 85 14.12 -6.68 -0.22
C LEU A 85 13.92 -8.08 0.35
N VAL A 86 13.81 -9.08 -0.53
CA VAL A 86 13.80 -10.51 -0.14
C VAL A 86 15.09 -11.23 -0.47
N LYS A 87 16.00 -10.56 -1.20
CA LYS A 87 17.35 -11.02 -1.52
C LYS A 87 18.31 -9.83 -1.57
N PRO A 88 19.64 -10.05 -1.48
CA PRO A 88 20.60 -8.96 -1.57
C PRO A 88 20.49 -8.20 -2.90
N TYR A 89 20.50 -6.87 -2.85
CA TYR A 89 20.43 -6.03 -4.04
C TYR A 89 21.18 -4.71 -3.83
N ARG A 90 22.09 -4.36 -4.76
CA ARG A 90 22.89 -3.12 -4.72
C ARG A 90 23.57 -2.83 -3.37
N GLY A 91 24.08 -3.88 -2.70
CA GLY A 91 24.76 -3.77 -1.41
C GLY A 91 23.84 -3.63 -0.19
N LEU A 92 22.53 -3.79 -0.38
CA LEU A 92 21.55 -3.89 0.70
C LEU A 92 21.20 -5.35 0.98
N GLU A 93 21.01 -5.66 2.26
CA GLU A 93 20.64 -6.98 2.74
C GLU A 93 19.13 -7.25 2.65
N PRO A 94 18.70 -8.53 2.61
CA PRO A 94 17.28 -8.88 2.74
C PRO A 94 16.66 -8.27 3.99
N GLY A 95 15.43 -7.79 3.87
CA GLY A 95 14.72 -7.07 4.93
C GLY A 95 14.89 -5.56 4.90
N ALA A 96 15.83 -5.02 4.10
CA ALA A 96 15.94 -3.58 3.90
C ALA A 96 14.71 -3.02 3.18
N VAL A 97 14.15 -1.94 3.71
CA VAL A 97 13.10 -1.16 3.04
C VAL A 97 13.77 -0.25 2.01
N THR A 98 13.40 -0.39 0.74
CA THR A 98 14.00 0.38 -0.37
C THR A 98 13.14 1.54 -0.83
N SER A 99 11.84 1.49 -0.54
CA SER A 99 10.86 2.53 -0.83
C SER A 99 9.78 2.46 0.24
N GLU A 100 9.30 3.61 0.69
CA GLU A 100 8.16 3.70 1.60
C GLU A 100 7.41 5.00 1.34
N THR A 101 6.10 4.88 1.16
CA THR A 101 5.17 6.00 0.99
C THR A 101 4.17 5.94 2.13
N VAL A 102 3.97 7.08 2.80
CA VAL A 102 2.97 7.20 3.86
C VAL A 102 1.96 8.28 3.51
N VAL A 103 0.70 7.93 3.61
CA VAL A 103 -0.42 8.86 3.49
C VAL A 103 -0.64 9.52 4.85
N LEU A 104 -0.13 10.75 5.02
CA LEU A 104 -0.31 11.51 6.25
C LEU A 104 -1.75 12.01 6.39
N LYS A 105 -2.27 12.64 5.32
CA LYS A 105 -3.64 13.16 5.27
C LYS A 105 -4.10 13.30 3.82
N ARG A 106 -5.36 13.00 3.54
CA ARG A 106 -6.04 13.24 2.26
C ARG A 106 -7.41 13.85 2.55
N ALA A 107 -7.80 14.86 1.79
CA ALA A 107 -9.14 15.46 1.86
C ALA A 107 -9.50 16.14 0.54
N VAL A 108 -10.80 16.22 0.27
CA VAL A 108 -11.36 17.18 -0.69
C VAL A 108 -11.58 18.48 0.08
N VAL A 109 -11.08 19.60 -0.45
CA VAL A 109 -11.16 20.92 0.18
C VAL A 109 -12.06 21.85 -0.64
N ASP A 110 -12.68 22.82 0.04
CA ASP A 110 -13.67 23.71 -0.57
C ASP A 110 -13.02 24.96 -1.20
N ALA A 111 -11.84 25.36 -0.70
CA ALA A 111 -11.17 26.58 -1.14
C ALA A 111 -9.75 26.35 -1.70
N LYS A 112 -9.33 27.25 -2.60
CA LYS A 112 -7.94 27.32 -3.06
C LYS A 112 -7.02 27.63 -1.88
N LYS A 113 -5.87 26.94 -1.82
CA LYS A 113 -4.85 27.03 -0.76
C LYS A 113 -5.26 26.48 0.60
N GLU A 114 -6.47 25.95 0.74
CA GLU A 114 -6.84 25.19 1.92
C GLU A 114 -6.12 23.84 1.91
N LEU A 115 -5.52 23.48 3.04
CA LEU A 115 -4.85 22.21 3.27
C LEU A 115 -5.84 21.16 3.78
N PRO A 116 -5.52 19.86 3.66
CA PRO A 116 -6.41 18.78 4.12
C PRO A 116 -6.77 18.79 5.60
N ASP A 117 -6.10 19.61 6.41
CA ASP A 117 -6.40 19.84 7.82
C ASP A 117 -7.21 21.11 8.10
N GLY A 118 -7.69 21.79 7.05
CA GLY A 118 -8.45 23.04 7.14
C GLY A 118 -7.58 24.28 7.36
N THR A 119 -6.26 24.15 7.38
CA THR A 119 -5.36 25.31 7.41
C THR A 119 -5.18 25.92 6.01
N THR A 120 -4.56 27.09 5.88
CA THR A 120 -4.35 27.75 4.58
C THR A 120 -2.87 28.05 4.35
N LEU A 121 -2.39 27.82 3.12
CA LEU A 121 -1.03 28.17 2.66
C LEU A 121 -0.78 29.67 2.51
#